data_AF-A0A7K0FPX0-F1
#
_entry.id   AF-A0A7K0FPX0-F1
#
_cell.length_a   1.000
_cell.length_b   1.000
_cell.length_c   1.000
_cell.angle_alpha   90.00
_cell.angle_beta   90.00
_cell.angle_gamma   90.00
#
_symmetry.space_group_name_H-M   'P 1'
#
loop_
_entity.id
_entity.type
_entity.pdbx_description
1 polymer ?
#
loop_
_entity_poly.entity_id
_entity_poly.type
_entity_poly.pdbx_seq_one_letter_code
_entity_poly.pdbx_strand_id
1 'polypeptide(L)' 'MQILEKKYIIFFFVVFIVSPLIGMLLFEEELNSVFVARALFTASLSTLIFFFINKRR' A
#
# COMPACT_ATOMS: atom_id res chain seq x y z
N MET A 1 -10.75 7.61 -14.70
CA MET A 1 -9.35 7.23 -14.43
C MET A 1 -9.35 5.79 -13.91
N GLN A 2 -8.94 4.80 -14.70
CA GLN A 2 -9.16 3.35 -14.42
C GLN A 2 -8.55 2.87 -13.10
N ILE A 3 -7.50 3.55 -12.61
CA ILE A 3 -6.85 3.22 -11.32
C ILE A 3 -7.70 3.59 -10.09
N LEU A 4 -8.73 4.43 -10.26
CA LEU A 4 -9.67 4.82 -9.19
C LEU A 4 -10.86 3.86 -9.04
N GLU A 5 -10.82 2.70 -9.68
CA GLU A 5 -11.85 1.67 -9.48
C GLU A 5 -11.79 1.11 -8.04
N LYS A 6 -12.97 0.74 -7.52
CA LYS A 6 -13.14 0.26 -6.13
C LYS A 6 -12.12 -0.82 -5.75
N LYS A 7 -11.83 -1.77 -6.63
CA LYS A 7 -10.86 -2.86 -6.36
C LYS A 7 -9.45 -2.36 -6.05
N TYR A 8 -8.97 -1.33 -6.74
CA TYR A 8 -7.62 -0.79 -6.54
C TYR A 8 -7.55 0.09 -5.29
N ILE A 9 -8.63 0.83 -5.00
CA ILE A 9 -8.75 1.61 -3.77
C ILE A 9 -8.79 0.70 -2.55
N ILE A 10 -9.59 -0.37 -2.59
CA ILE A 10 -9.65 -1.36 -1.51
C ILE A 10 -8.27 -2.01 -1.31
N PHE A 11 -7.61 -2.42 -2.40
CA PHE A 11 -6.27 -2.98 -2.35
C PHE A 11 -5.25 -2.02 -1.73
N PHE A 12 -5.29 -0.74 -2.10
CA PHE A 12 -4.43 0.29 -1.52
C PHE A 12 -4.59 0.38 -0.01
N PHE A 13 -5.82 0.49 0.50
CA PHE A 13 -6.07 0.59 1.94
C PHE A 13 -5.66 -0.67 2.71
N VAL A 14 -5.87 -1.86 2.11
CA VAL A 14 -5.40 -3.12 2.70
C VAL A 14 -3.88 -3.09 2.86
N VAL A 15 -3.13 -2.76 1.81
CA VAL A 15 -1.66 -2.69 1.90
C VAL A 15 -1.22 -1.58 2.86
N PHE A 16 -1.87 -0.43 2.83
CA PHE A 16 -1.54 0.72 3.68
C PHE A 16 -1.76 0.44 5.17
N ILE A 17 -2.66 -0.46 5.55
CA ILE A 17 -2.87 -0.84 6.96
C ILE A 17 -1.96 -2.01 7.34
N VAL A 18 -1.84 -3.02 6.48
CA VAL A 18 -1.08 -4.24 6.76
C VAL A 18 0.43 -3.98 6.81
N SER A 19 0.97 -3.15 5.91
CA SER A 19 2.41 -2.83 5.88
C SER A 19 2.90 -2.16 7.18
N PRO A 20 2.24 -1.11 7.70
CA PRO A 20 2.56 -0.53 8.99
C PRO A 20 2.41 -1.49 10.16
N LEU A 21 1.34 -2.30 10.18
CA LEU A 21 1.14 -3.28 11.25
C LEU A 21 2.31 -4.26 11.32
N ILE A 22 2.81 -4.72 10.17
CA ILE A 22 4.01 -5.56 10.08
C ILE A 22 5.24 -4.83 10.63
N GLY A 23 5.46 -3.58 10.23
CA GLY A 23 6.60 -2.78 10.70
C GLY A 23 6.59 -2.57 12.22
N MET A 24 5.43 -2.26 12.78
CA MET A 24 5.30 -2.05 14.24
C MET A 24 5.38 -3.35 15.03
N LEU A 25 4.72 -4.42 14.58
CA LEU A 25 4.63 -5.67 15.36
C LEU A 25 5.88 -6.54 15.26
N LEU A 26 6.58 -6.54 14.13
CA LEU A 26 7.74 -7.41 13.91
C LEU A 26 9.09 -6.69 14.07
N PHE A 27 9.13 -5.39 13.82
CA PHE A 27 10.39 -4.62 13.85
C PHE A 27 10.40 -3.54 14.93
N GLU A 28 9.34 -3.44 15.74
CA GLU A 28 9.17 -2.43 16.79
C GLU A 28 9.45 -1.00 16.28
N GLU A 29 9.14 -0.73 15.00
CA GLU A 29 9.41 0.57 14.40
C GLU A 29 8.49 1.65 14.99
N GLU A 30 9.08 2.80 15.31
CA GLU A 30 8.32 3.95 15.81
C GLU A 30 7.50 4.62 14.70
N LEU A 31 6.30 5.09 15.09
CA LEU A 31 5.43 5.92 14.27
C LEU A 31 6.04 7.30 14.01
N ASN A 32 6.95 7.39 13.04
CA ASN A 32 7.54 8.64 12.58
C ASN A 32 7.09 8.98 11.15
N SER A 33 7.40 10.21 10.71
CA SER A 33 7.05 10.70 9.37
C SER A 33 7.66 9.87 8.23
N VAL A 34 8.87 9.34 8.42
CA VAL A 34 9.58 8.49 7.44
C VAL A 34 8.90 7.12 7.31
N PHE A 35 8.44 6.56 8.42
CA PHE A 35 7.70 5.31 8.47
C PHE A 35 6.37 5.42 7.72
N VAL A 36 5.61 6.49 7.98
CA VAL A 36 4.36 6.77 7.26
C VAL A 36 4.62 6.99 5.77
N ALA A 37 5.70 7.69 5.40
CA ALA A 37 6.08 7.88 4.01
C ALA A 37 6.42 6.55 3.31
N ARG A 38 7.16 5.64 3.98
CA ARG A 38 7.46 4.29 3.46
C ARG A 38 6.20 3.46 3.28
N ALA A 39 5.26 3.53 4.22
CA ALA A 39 3.98 2.83 4.12
C ALA A 39 3.13 3.34 2.94
N LEU A 40 3.02 4.66 2.78
CA LEU A 40 2.33 5.29 1.65
C LEU A 40 2.96 4.91 0.32
N PHE A 41 4.29 4.94 0.24
CA PHE A 41 5.03 4.55 -0.96
C PHE A 41 4.79 3.09 -1.32
N THR A 42 4.89 2.19 -0.33
CA THR A 42 4.66 0.76 -0.51
C THR A 42 3.24 0.49 -1.00
N ALA A 43 2.23 1.07 -0.35
CA ALA A 43 0.83 0.93 -0.75
C ALA A 43 0.57 1.45 -2.18
N SER A 44 1.15 2.60 -2.52
CA SER A 44 1.01 3.20 -3.85
C SER A 44 1.65 2.33 -4.94
N LEU A 45 2.89 1.89 -4.71
CA LEU A 45 3.65 1.06 -5.65
C LEU A 45 2.98 -0.31 -5.86
N SER A 46 2.58 -0.98 -4.79
CA SER A 46 1.87 -2.26 -4.88
C SER A 46 0.56 -2.13 -5.65
N THR A 47 -0.21 -1.06 -5.41
CA THR A 47 -1.47 -0.81 -6.13
C THR A 47 -1.23 -0.57 -7.61
N LEU A 48 -0.16 0.14 -7.95
CA LEU A 48 0.23 0.44 -9.32
C LEU A 48 0.70 -0.83 -10.07
N ILE A 49 1.45 -1.71 -9.40
CA ILE A 49 1.81 -3.05 -9.91
C ILE A 49 0.55 -3.88 -10.14
N PHE A 50 -0.35 -3.95 -9.15
CA PHE A 50 -1.60 -4.69 -9.24
C PHE A 50 -2.51 -4.17 -10.37
N PHE A 51 -2.54 -2.85 -10.58
CA PHE A 51 -3.21 -2.22 -11.71
C PHE A 51 -2.59 -2.67 -13.05
N PHE A 52 -1.26 -2.64 -13.19
CA PHE A 52 -0.61 -3.06 -14.44
C PHE A 52 -0.83 -4.54 -14.76
N ILE A 53 -0.81 -5.41 -13.75
CA ILE A 53 -1.09 -6.84 -13.93
C ILE A 53 -2.54 -7.04 -14.41
N ASN A 54 -3.51 -6.36 -13.80
CA ASN A 54 -4.91 -6.49 -14.20
C ASN A 54 -5.26 -5.78 -15.50
N LYS A 55 -4.50 -4.75 -15.90
CA LYS A 55 -4.70 -4.05 -17.18
C LYS A 55 -4.23 -4.88 -18.38
N ARG A 56 -3.28 -5.80 -18.17
CA ARG A 56 -2.76 -6.69 -19.22
C ARG A 56 -3.65 -7.90 -19.51
N ARG A 57 -4.64 -8.17 -18.66
CA ARG A 57 -5.71 -9.14 -18.91
C ARG A 57 -6.94 -8.43 -19.44
#